data_AF-A0A2L0F6I1-F1
#
_entry.id   AF-A0A2L0F6I1-F1
#
_cell.length_a   1.000
_cell.length_b   1.000
_cell.length_c   1.000
_cell.angle_alpha   90.00
_cell.angle_beta   90.00
_cell.angle_gamma   90.00
#
_symmetry.space_group_name_H-M   'P 1'
#
loop_
_entity.id
_entity.type
_entity.pdbx_description
1 polymer ?
#
loop_
_entity_poly.entity_id
_entity_poly.type
_entity_poly.pdbx_seq_one_letter_code
_entity_poly.pdbx_strand_id
1 'polypeptide(L)'
;MKGTPRGRGFRSAIAVLGVASLVSALLAAGCGGAPPAVPARPAVAAAPAQPAPQAPDGQQGASEQSERREQREAQRAWCVYLQALHQRATDRAESWPKFEECTRSTTMASPSMLRATAECSLSALRRFDGDPFTAAYAAEVSRCGSEAMSATSLARAELAPFMAVLCSRAAGCGDLDYHACRQSLEAGIGPQLERAIGAMNRRGRQEVRACFGKLACGGDLGPQISACLEPVMDDLLWLPG
;
A
#
# COMPACT_ATOMS: atom_id res chain seq x y z
N MET A 1 41.53 -19.56 -38.66
CA MET A 1 40.08 -19.85 -38.52
C MET A 1 39.64 -19.43 -37.12
N LYS A 2 38.66 -18.53 -37.05
CA LYS A 2 38.10 -17.92 -35.82
C LYS A 2 37.05 -18.87 -35.23
N GLY A 3 36.98 -18.95 -33.89
CA GLY A 3 35.91 -19.64 -33.17
C GLY A 3 35.78 -19.11 -31.75
N THR A 4 34.96 -18.07 -31.57
CA THR A 4 34.52 -17.52 -30.28
C THR A 4 33.36 -18.34 -29.70
N PRO A 5 33.32 -18.65 -28.39
CA PRO A 5 32.11 -19.18 -27.77
C PRO A 5 31.10 -18.05 -27.51
N ARG A 6 29.89 -18.24 -28.04
CA ARG A 6 28.72 -17.39 -27.84
C ARG A 6 28.24 -17.48 -26.38
N GLY A 7 28.20 -16.34 -25.70
CA GLY A 7 27.41 -16.16 -24.49
C GLY A 7 25.91 -16.27 -24.80
N ARG A 8 25.21 -17.14 -24.06
CA ARG A 8 23.75 -17.14 -24.00
C ARG A 8 23.34 -16.15 -22.91
N GLY A 9 22.85 -14.99 -23.34
CA GLY A 9 22.13 -14.07 -22.47
C GLY A 9 20.86 -14.74 -21.95
N PHE A 10 20.76 -14.84 -20.64
CA PHE A 10 19.51 -15.15 -19.95
C PHE A 10 18.58 -13.97 -20.17
N ARG A 11 17.51 -14.21 -20.94
CA ARG A 11 16.47 -13.24 -21.22
C ARG A 11 15.58 -13.12 -19.99
N SER A 12 15.44 -11.89 -19.50
CA SER A 12 14.41 -11.47 -18.56
C SER A 12 13.03 -11.90 -19.06
N ALA A 13 12.38 -12.74 -18.27
CA ALA A 13 10.96 -13.05 -18.39
C ALA A 13 10.37 -12.89 -16.99
N ILE A 14 10.17 -11.64 -16.56
CA ILE A 14 9.27 -11.34 -15.46
C ILE A 14 8.02 -10.78 -16.11
N ALA A 15 6.96 -11.55 -15.91
CA ALA A 15 5.68 -11.43 -16.57
C ALA A 15 4.97 -10.13 -16.19
N VAL A 16 4.35 -9.54 -17.22
CA VAL A 16 3.33 -8.51 -17.17
C VAL A 16 2.20 -8.96 -16.24
N LEU A 17 2.07 -8.35 -15.07
CA LEU A 17 0.91 -8.50 -14.19
C LEU A 17 -0.19 -7.56 -14.71
N GLY A 18 -1.05 -8.11 -15.57
CA GLY A 18 -2.30 -7.47 -15.95
C GLY A 18 -3.30 -7.53 -14.81
N VAL A 19 -3.62 -6.38 -14.22
CA VAL A 19 -4.77 -6.24 -13.32
C VAL A 19 -6.03 -6.22 -14.19
N ALA A 20 -6.70 -7.36 -14.25
CA ALA A 20 -7.96 -7.52 -14.97
C ALA A 20 -9.16 -7.00 -14.14
N SER A 21 -9.96 -6.17 -14.81
CA SER A 21 -11.41 -6.06 -14.69
C SER A 21 -12.02 -5.75 -13.32
N LEU A 22 -12.26 -4.46 -13.05
CA LEU A 22 -13.33 -4.04 -12.15
C LEU A 22 -14.63 -3.84 -12.95
N VAL A 23 -15.63 -4.60 -12.51
CA VAL A 23 -16.98 -4.71 -13.07
C VAL A 23 -17.74 -3.40 -12.90
N SER A 24 -18.22 -2.85 -14.02
CA SER A 24 -19.24 -1.79 -14.04
C SER A 24 -20.55 -2.34 -13.44
N ALA A 25 -20.89 -1.93 -12.21
CA ALA A 25 -22.21 -2.16 -11.64
C ALA A 25 -23.03 -0.87 -11.72
N LEU A 26 -24.12 -0.96 -12.50
CA LEU A 26 -25.13 0.06 -12.73
C LEU A 26 -25.75 0.59 -11.43
N LEU A 27 -25.81 1.91 -11.28
CA LEU A 27 -26.81 2.57 -10.43
C LEU A 27 -27.97 3.05 -11.31
N ALA A 28 -28.97 2.18 -11.44
CA ALA A 28 -30.29 2.51 -11.97
C ALA A 28 -31.36 1.99 -11.01
N ALA A 29 -31.85 2.87 -10.14
CA ALA A 29 -33.13 2.84 -9.42
C ALA A 29 -33.06 3.98 -8.38
N GLY A 30 -34.00 4.90 -8.21
CA GLY A 30 -35.34 5.10 -8.72
C GLY A 30 -35.95 6.19 -7.83
N CYS A 31 -36.64 7.17 -8.42
CA CYS A 31 -37.38 8.20 -7.68
C CYS A 31 -38.46 7.55 -6.81
N GLY A 32 -38.58 7.96 -5.54
CA GLY A 32 -39.77 7.63 -4.75
C GLY A 32 -39.68 7.97 -3.27
N GLY A 33 -40.49 8.95 -2.84
CA GLY A 33 -41.07 9.00 -1.50
C GLY A 33 -40.34 9.82 -0.45
N ALA A 34 -40.76 11.08 -0.28
CA ALA A 34 -40.43 11.90 0.88
C ALA A 34 -41.21 11.41 2.13
N PRO A 35 -40.55 11.20 3.29
CA PRO A 35 -41.24 11.10 4.57
C PRO A 35 -41.41 12.49 5.24
N PRO A 36 -42.45 12.67 6.07
CA PRO A 36 -42.84 13.97 6.59
C PRO A 36 -41.90 14.52 7.66
N ALA A 37 -41.85 15.86 7.74
CA ALA A 37 -41.05 16.65 8.66
C ALA A 37 -41.35 16.32 10.14
N VAL A 38 -40.28 16.08 10.91
CA VAL A 38 -40.30 15.97 12.38
C VAL A 38 -40.05 17.38 12.95
N PRO A 39 -40.81 17.84 13.97
CA PRO A 39 -40.66 19.18 14.53
C PRO A 39 -39.31 19.35 15.27
N ALA A 40 -38.72 20.53 15.05
CA ALA A 40 -37.45 20.95 15.62
C ALA A 40 -37.49 21.07 17.16
N ARG A 41 -36.47 20.51 17.83
CA ARG A 41 -36.17 20.80 19.25
C ARG A 41 -35.29 22.06 19.35
N PRO A 42 -35.44 22.87 20.40
CA PRO A 42 -34.67 24.09 20.57
C PRO A 42 -33.18 23.83 20.81
N ALA A 43 -32.34 24.68 20.22
CA ALA A 43 -30.89 24.63 20.28
C ALA A 43 -30.37 24.92 21.70
N VAL A 44 -29.57 24.01 22.25
CA VAL A 44 -28.73 24.26 23.42
C VAL A 44 -27.53 25.07 22.95
N ALA A 45 -27.33 26.24 23.54
CA ALA A 45 -26.21 27.13 23.25
C ALA A 45 -24.87 26.41 23.42
N ALA A 46 -24.07 26.37 22.37
CA ALA A 46 -22.71 25.86 22.39
C ALA A 46 -21.82 26.79 23.24
N ALA A 47 -21.25 26.25 24.31
CA ALA A 47 -20.16 26.90 25.02
C ALA A 47 -18.93 27.03 24.10
N PRO A 48 -18.16 28.13 24.17
CA PRO A 48 -16.98 28.30 23.34
C PRO A 48 -15.92 27.23 23.66
N ALA A 49 -15.47 26.54 22.62
CA ALA A 49 -14.41 25.54 22.71
C ALA A 49 -13.10 26.19 23.17
N GLN A 50 -12.54 25.69 24.27
CA GLN A 50 -11.18 26.01 24.69
C GLN A 50 -10.17 25.42 23.69
N PRO A 51 -9.11 26.16 23.30
CA PRO A 51 -8.08 25.63 22.43
C PRO A 51 -7.31 24.51 23.13
N ALA A 52 -7.10 23.39 22.43
CA ALA A 52 -6.34 22.25 22.92
C ALA A 52 -4.88 22.64 23.23
N PRO A 53 -4.27 22.12 24.30
CA PRO A 53 -2.87 22.40 24.63
C PRO A 53 -1.95 21.85 23.53
N GLN A 54 -1.06 22.72 23.05
CA GLN A 54 0.00 22.36 22.09
C GLN A 54 0.94 21.33 22.74
N ALA A 55 1.14 20.20 22.07
CA ALA A 55 2.10 19.19 22.48
C ALA A 55 3.54 19.73 22.33
N PRO A 56 4.47 19.41 23.25
CA PRO A 56 5.82 19.94 23.22
C PRO A 56 6.63 19.38 22.04
N ASP A 57 7.36 20.27 21.36
CA ASP A 57 8.14 20.02 20.12
C ASP A 57 9.21 18.91 20.22
N GLY A 58 9.57 18.46 21.42
CA GLY A 58 10.56 17.39 21.64
C GLY A 58 10.08 15.97 21.30
N GLN A 59 8.77 15.75 21.20
CA GLN A 59 8.19 14.41 21.07
C GLN A 59 8.14 13.91 19.61
N GLN A 60 8.08 14.83 18.65
CA GLN A 60 8.04 14.50 17.23
C GLN A 60 9.36 13.89 16.73
N GLY A 61 10.50 14.48 17.12
CA GLY A 61 11.83 14.02 16.71
C GLY A 61 12.19 12.62 17.21
N ALA A 62 11.76 12.25 18.42
CA ALA A 62 11.98 10.90 18.96
C ALA A 62 11.15 9.85 18.21
N SER A 63 9.89 10.16 17.85
CA SER A 63 9.05 9.22 17.09
C SER A 63 9.59 8.98 15.67
N GLU A 64 10.08 10.03 15.01
CA GLU A 64 10.65 9.90 13.65
C GLU A 64 11.92 9.06 13.64
N GLN A 65 12.79 9.22 14.64
CA GLN A 65 13.99 8.39 14.74
C GLN A 65 13.65 6.92 14.98
N SER A 66 12.64 6.64 15.82
CA SER A 66 12.14 5.28 16.06
C SER A 66 11.61 4.65 14.77
N GLU A 67 10.75 5.36 14.04
CA GLU A 67 10.18 4.85 12.79
C GLU A 67 11.25 4.60 11.73
N ARG A 68 12.23 5.51 11.58
CA ARG A 68 13.35 5.30 10.65
C ARG A 68 14.17 4.08 11.02
N ARG A 69 14.36 3.83 12.32
CA ARG A 69 15.07 2.63 12.80
C ARG A 69 14.27 1.37 12.48
N GLU A 70 12.97 1.36 12.77
CA GLU A 70 12.09 0.24 12.46
C GLU A 70 12.05 -0.08 10.97
N GLN A 71 11.99 0.95 10.11
CA GLN A 71 12.04 0.77 8.66
C GLN A 71 13.36 0.12 8.21
N ARG A 72 14.51 0.56 8.75
CA ARG A 72 15.82 -0.03 8.43
C ARG A 72 15.91 -1.49 8.87
N GLU A 73 15.40 -1.81 10.05
CA GLU A 73 15.38 -3.19 10.55
C GLU A 73 14.48 -4.09 9.69
N ALA A 74 13.31 -3.57 9.28
CA ALA A 74 12.41 -4.27 8.37
C ALA A 74 13.03 -4.48 6.97
N GLN A 75 13.68 -3.46 6.42
CA GLN A 75 14.41 -3.54 5.15
C GLN A 75 15.51 -4.60 5.23
N ARG A 76 16.26 -4.63 6.34
CA ARG A 76 17.29 -5.64 6.56
C ARG A 76 16.71 -7.05 6.58
N ALA A 77 15.55 -7.27 7.21
CA ALA A 77 14.88 -8.58 7.20
C ALA A 77 14.54 -9.05 5.77
N TRP A 78 14.04 -8.13 4.94
CA TRP A 78 13.79 -8.38 3.53
C TRP A 78 15.07 -8.72 2.75
N CYS A 79 16.15 -7.97 2.96
CA CYS A 79 17.44 -8.24 2.31
C CYS A 79 18.07 -9.58 2.73
N VAL A 80 17.87 -9.99 3.99
CA VAL A 80 18.29 -11.32 4.49
C VAL A 80 17.55 -12.42 3.76
N TYR A 81 16.24 -12.25 3.52
CA TYR A 81 15.47 -13.18 2.71
C TYR A 81 16.03 -13.27 1.27
N LEU A 82 16.27 -12.15 0.61
CA LEU A 82 16.82 -12.13 -0.76
C LEU A 82 18.23 -12.75 -0.84
N GLN A 83 19.06 -12.53 0.18
CA GLN A 83 20.35 -13.20 0.28
C GLN A 83 20.21 -14.73 0.40
N ALA A 84 19.30 -15.21 1.25
CA ALA A 84 19.04 -16.64 1.39
C ALA A 84 18.54 -17.24 0.07
N LEU A 85 17.68 -16.52 -0.65
CA LEU A 85 17.21 -16.91 -1.99
C LEU A 85 18.39 -17.01 -2.98
N HIS A 86 19.28 -16.03 -3.01
CA HIS A 86 20.48 -16.04 -3.86
C HIS A 86 21.44 -17.19 -3.52
N GLN A 87 21.69 -17.45 -2.24
CA GLN A 87 22.56 -18.55 -1.82
C GLN A 87 22.00 -19.90 -2.26
N ARG A 88 20.67 -20.06 -2.18
CA ARG A 88 19.98 -21.25 -2.69
C ARG A 88 20.01 -21.35 -4.23
N ALA A 89 20.07 -20.21 -4.93
CA ALA A 89 20.18 -20.17 -6.39
C ALA A 89 21.54 -20.63 -6.92
N THR A 90 22.59 -20.30 -6.18
CA THR A 90 23.97 -20.39 -6.66
C THR A 90 24.70 -21.63 -6.15
N ASP A 91 24.08 -22.39 -5.23
CA ASP A 91 24.70 -23.50 -4.48
C ASP A 91 26.04 -23.10 -3.84
N ARG A 92 26.21 -21.81 -3.56
CA ARG A 92 27.41 -21.23 -2.97
C ARG A 92 27.05 -20.44 -1.73
N ALA A 93 27.89 -20.56 -0.71
CA ALA A 93 27.83 -19.73 0.49
C ALA A 93 28.34 -18.29 0.26
N GLU A 94 28.30 -17.81 -1.00
CA GLU A 94 28.74 -16.47 -1.35
C GLU A 94 27.71 -15.44 -0.85
N SER A 95 28.22 -14.30 -0.38
CA SER A 95 27.38 -13.16 -0.04
C SER A 95 26.72 -12.62 -1.31
N TRP A 96 25.42 -12.36 -1.25
CA TRP A 96 24.71 -11.72 -2.34
C TRP A 96 25.28 -10.31 -2.60
N PRO A 97 25.81 -10.01 -3.80
CA PRO A 97 26.53 -8.74 -4.06
C PRO A 97 25.69 -7.47 -3.82
N LYS A 98 24.37 -7.60 -3.88
CA LYS A 98 23.41 -6.50 -3.72
C LYS A 98 22.92 -6.32 -2.29
N PHE A 99 23.42 -7.09 -1.31
CA PHE A 99 22.96 -7.00 0.08
C PHE A 99 23.13 -5.59 0.67
N GLU A 100 24.31 -4.99 0.48
CA GLU A 100 24.60 -3.63 0.96
C GLU A 100 23.78 -2.56 0.24
N GLU A 101 23.46 -2.77 -1.04
CA GLU A 101 22.56 -1.89 -1.79
C GLU A 101 21.14 -1.99 -1.22
N CYS A 102 20.63 -3.22 -1.11
CA CYS A 102 19.31 -3.52 -0.57
C CYS A 102 19.09 -2.90 0.82
N THR A 103 20.06 -3.02 1.72
CA THR A 103 19.92 -2.49 3.11
C THR A 103 19.92 -0.97 3.18
N ARG A 104 20.48 -0.30 2.17
CA ARG A 104 20.45 1.17 2.05
C ARG A 104 19.23 1.70 1.28
N SER A 105 18.57 0.83 0.51
CA SER A 105 17.37 1.20 -0.24
C SER A 105 16.20 1.56 0.67
N THR A 106 15.33 2.41 0.14
CA THR A 106 14.06 2.78 0.79
C THR A 106 12.90 2.20 0.01
N THR A 107 11.92 1.66 0.72
CA THR A 107 10.66 1.19 0.14
C THR A 107 9.49 1.99 0.68
N MET A 108 8.32 1.79 0.10
CA MET A 108 7.06 2.36 0.59
C MET A 108 6.32 1.43 1.54
N ALA A 109 6.76 0.19 1.76
CA ALA A 109 6.10 -0.73 2.67
C ALA A 109 6.23 -0.30 4.14
N SER A 110 5.16 -0.54 4.91
CA SER A 110 5.18 -0.40 6.35
C SER A 110 6.16 -1.41 6.97
N PRO A 111 6.83 -1.06 8.09
CA PRO A 111 7.78 -1.97 8.73
C PRO A 111 7.17 -3.32 9.10
N SER A 112 5.89 -3.34 9.51
CA SER A 112 5.17 -4.57 9.85
C SER A 112 4.90 -5.43 8.62
N MET A 113 4.46 -4.84 7.51
CA MET A 113 4.17 -5.57 6.27
C MET A 113 5.45 -6.18 5.69
N LEU A 114 6.53 -5.40 5.68
CA LEU A 114 7.81 -5.83 5.13
C LEU A 114 8.43 -6.97 5.95
N ARG A 115 8.40 -6.89 7.29
CA ARG A 115 8.86 -7.97 8.17
C ARG A 115 8.02 -9.24 7.99
N ALA A 116 6.70 -9.13 8.03
CA ALA A 116 5.81 -10.27 7.87
C ALA A 116 6.02 -10.98 6.52
N THR A 117 6.16 -10.19 5.44
CA THR A 117 6.45 -10.72 4.10
C THR A 117 7.81 -11.44 4.07
N ALA A 118 8.85 -10.83 4.61
CA ALA A 118 10.19 -11.41 4.65
C ALA A 118 10.25 -12.71 5.47
N GLU A 119 9.64 -12.74 6.65
CA GLU A 119 9.61 -13.90 7.55
C GLU A 119 8.82 -15.07 6.94
N CYS A 120 7.64 -14.79 6.39
CA CYS A 120 6.84 -15.80 5.70
C CYS A 120 7.59 -16.36 4.49
N SER A 121 8.18 -15.49 3.66
CA SER A 121 8.90 -15.91 2.44
C SER A 121 10.15 -16.70 2.79
N LEU A 122 10.90 -16.32 3.81
CA LEU A 122 12.05 -17.08 4.29
C LEU A 122 11.65 -18.45 4.86
N SER A 123 10.53 -18.52 5.59
CA SER A 123 9.97 -19.79 6.08
C SER A 123 9.50 -20.69 4.94
N ALA A 124 8.86 -20.13 3.91
CA ALA A 124 8.50 -20.85 2.70
C ALA A 124 9.75 -21.34 1.97
N LEU A 125 10.76 -20.48 1.79
CA LEU A 125 12.04 -20.85 1.17
C LEU A 125 12.68 -22.03 1.88
N ARG A 126 12.68 -22.09 3.21
CA ARG A 126 13.30 -23.20 3.95
C ARG A 126 12.59 -24.54 3.78
N ARG A 127 11.27 -24.51 3.53
CA ARG A 127 10.42 -25.70 3.39
C ARG A 127 10.17 -26.11 1.94
N PHE A 128 10.43 -25.21 1.00
CA PHE A 128 10.27 -25.48 -0.42
C PHE A 128 11.31 -26.53 -0.83
N ASP A 129 10.89 -27.55 -1.58
CA ASP A 129 11.77 -28.58 -2.13
C ASP A 129 12.09 -28.26 -3.59
N GLY A 130 13.38 -28.33 -3.96
CA GLY A 130 13.85 -28.05 -5.31
C GLY A 130 14.22 -26.59 -5.58
N ASP A 131 14.14 -26.18 -6.85
CA ASP A 131 14.58 -24.88 -7.36
C ASP A 131 13.58 -23.76 -6.99
N PRO A 132 13.99 -22.73 -6.21
CA PRO A 132 13.12 -21.61 -5.87
C PRO A 132 12.90 -20.64 -7.05
N PHE A 133 13.54 -20.81 -8.21
CA PHE A 133 13.30 -19.99 -9.41
C PHE A 133 12.20 -20.56 -10.29
N THR A 134 11.10 -20.97 -9.65
CA THR A 134 9.93 -21.57 -10.30
C THR A 134 8.68 -20.73 -10.04
N ALA A 135 7.68 -20.87 -10.92
CA ALA A 135 6.37 -20.24 -10.73
C ALA A 135 5.70 -20.68 -9.42
N ALA A 136 5.95 -21.93 -8.98
CA ALA A 136 5.43 -22.46 -7.73
C ALA A 136 5.96 -21.69 -6.51
N TYR A 137 7.27 -21.43 -6.45
CA TYR A 137 7.83 -20.64 -5.36
C TYR A 137 7.42 -19.15 -5.45
N ALA A 138 7.32 -18.59 -6.65
CA ALA A 138 6.80 -17.24 -6.84
C ALA A 138 5.36 -17.08 -6.29
N ALA A 139 4.53 -18.12 -6.41
CA ALA A 139 3.19 -18.13 -5.82
C ALA A 139 3.22 -18.11 -4.28
N GLU A 140 4.18 -18.79 -3.63
CA GLU A 140 4.37 -18.71 -2.18
C GLU A 140 4.76 -17.31 -1.71
N VAL A 141 5.68 -16.65 -2.43
CA VAL A 141 6.07 -15.26 -2.13
C VAL A 141 4.89 -14.31 -2.31
N SER A 142 4.10 -14.50 -3.38
CA SER A 142 2.87 -13.72 -3.63
C SER A 142 1.82 -13.93 -2.54
N ARG A 143 1.64 -15.17 -2.06
CA ARG A 143 0.78 -15.50 -0.92
C ARG A 143 1.24 -14.77 0.35
N CYS A 144 2.54 -14.85 0.67
CA CYS A 144 3.12 -14.16 1.83
C CYS A 144 2.90 -12.64 1.78
N GLY A 145 3.11 -12.00 0.62
CA GLY A 145 2.85 -10.56 0.45
C GLY A 145 1.37 -10.21 0.64
N SER A 146 0.46 -11.00 0.04
CA SER A 146 -0.99 -10.80 0.15
C SER A 146 -1.51 -10.96 1.59
N GLU A 147 -1.00 -11.96 2.31
CA GLU A 147 -1.31 -12.17 3.73
C GLU A 147 -0.78 -11.03 4.61
N ALA A 148 0.46 -10.59 4.37
CA ALA A 148 1.06 -9.48 5.11
C ALA A 148 0.28 -8.17 4.90
N MET A 149 -0.16 -7.88 3.67
CA MET A 149 -1.02 -6.73 3.39
C MET A 149 -2.37 -6.82 4.12
N SER A 150 -2.95 -8.01 4.20
CA SER A 150 -4.22 -8.23 4.90
C SER A 150 -4.07 -8.11 6.41
N ALA A 151 -2.93 -8.51 6.98
CA ALA A 151 -2.64 -8.42 8.40
C ALA A 151 -2.26 -7.01 8.87
N THR A 152 -1.88 -6.12 7.95
CA THR A 152 -1.39 -4.76 8.25
C THR A 152 -2.38 -3.66 7.90
N SER A 153 -3.67 -3.98 7.91
CA SER A 153 -4.75 -3.03 7.62
C SER A 153 -4.69 -1.80 8.52
N LEU A 154 -4.91 -0.64 7.90
CA LEU A 154 -5.03 0.63 8.60
C LEU A 154 -6.32 0.66 9.43
N ALA A 155 -6.27 1.18 10.66
CA ALA A 155 -7.49 1.37 11.44
C ALA A 155 -8.42 2.36 10.72
N ARG A 156 -9.74 2.10 10.76
CA ARG A 156 -10.73 2.97 10.08
C ARG A 156 -10.60 4.45 10.46
N ALA A 157 -10.28 4.75 11.72
CA ALA A 157 -10.04 6.11 12.18
C ALA A 157 -8.86 6.79 11.46
N GLU A 158 -7.81 6.04 11.14
CA GLU A 158 -6.64 6.52 10.41
C GLU A 158 -6.87 6.60 8.89
N LEU A 159 -7.90 5.92 8.36
CA LEU A 159 -8.32 6.06 6.96
C LEU A 159 -9.10 7.38 6.72
N ALA A 160 -9.77 7.91 7.74
CA ALA A 160 -10.62 9.10 7.63
C ALA A 160 -9.97 10.31 6.93
N PRO A 161 -8.68 10.66 7.16
CA PRO A 161 -8.02 11.75 6.46
C PRO A 161 -7.89 11.54 4.95
N PHE A 162 -7.83 10.31 4.46
CA PHE A 162 -7.76 10.00 3.03
C PHE A 162 -9.13 10.16 2.38
N MET A 163 -10.16 9.60 3.03
CA MET A 163 -11.55 9.75 2.59
C MET A 163 -11.99 11.22 2.58
N ALA A 164 -11.57 11.99 3.58
CA ALA A 164 -11.84 13.41 3.65
C ALA A 164 -11.25 14.18 2.46
N VAL A 165 -10.00 13.88 2.05
CA VAL A 165 -9.39 14.51 0.88
C VAL A 165 -10.13 14.14 -0.40
N LEU A 166 -10.42 12.84 -0.61
CA LEU A 166 -11.16 12.36 -1.78
C LEU A 166 -12.54 13.03 -1.89
N CYS A 167 -13.31 13.02 -0.81
CA CYS A 167 -14.67 13.54 -0.83
C CYS A 167 -14.74 15.06 -0.85
N SER A 168 -13.77 15.76 -0.24
CA SER A 168 -13.67 17.22 -0.41
C SER A 168 -13.35 17.58 -1.86
N ARG A 169 -12.51 16.78 -2.54
CA ARG A 169 -12.19 16.99 -3.94
C ARG A 169 -13.40 16.76 -4.84
N ALA A 170 -14.11 15.66 -4.66
CA ALA A 170 -15.34 15.35 -5.41
C ALA A 170 -16.44 16.42 -5.20
N ALA A 171 -16.63 16.87 -3.95
CA ALA A 171 -17.59 17.94 -3.64
C ALA A 171 -17.19 19.28 -4.27
N GLY A 172 -15.90 19.62 -4.25
CA GLY A 172 -15.39 20.83 -4.91
C GLY A 172 -15.55 20.83 -6.43
N CYS A 173 -15.65 19.65 -7.06
CA CYS A 173 -15.94 19.49 -8.49
C CYS A 173 -17.45 19.55 -8.81
N GLY A 174 -18.32 19.51 -7.79
CA GLY A 174 -19.76 19.44 -7.96
C GLY A 174 -20.29 18.06 -8.37
N ASP A 175 -19.44 17.03 -8.34
CA ASP A 175 -19.79 15.69 -8.81
C ASP A 175 -20.67 14.94 -7.80
N LEU A 176 -20.37 15.07 -6.50
CA LEU A 176 -21.07 14.40 -5.41
C LEU A 176 -21.02 15.24 -4.13
N ASP A 177 -22.09 15.20 -3.32
CA ASP A 177 -22.04 15.73 -1.95
C ASP A 177 -21.04 14.95 -1.10
N TYR A 178 -20.37 15.63 -0.15
CA TYR A 178 -19.34 15.05 0.70
C TYR A 178 -19.85 13.82 1.48
N HIS A 179 -21.06 13.90 2.06
CA HIS A 179 -21.60 12.81 2.87
C HIS A 179 -21.94 11.60 1.99
N ALA A 180 -22.55 11.85 0.83
CA ALA A 180 -22.85 10.82 -0.16
C ALA A 180 -21.58 10.14 -0.67
N CYS A 181 -20.54 10.92 -1.01
CA CYS A 181 -19.23 10.40 -1.38
C CYS A 181 -18.66 9.50 -0.28
N ARG A 182 -18.60 9.99 0.97
CA ARG A 182 -18.00 9.25 2.07
C ARG A 182 -18.70 7.91 2.29
N GLN A 183 -20.02 7.91 2.34
CA GLN A 183 -20.81 6.69 2.53
C GLN A 183 -20.57 5.68 1.40
N SER A 184 -20.51 6.16 0.15
CA SER A 184 -20.28 5.31 -1.02
C SER A 184 -18.87 4.72 -1.03
N LEU A 185 -17.85 5.54 -0.71
CA LEU A 185 -16.47 5.07 -0.62
C LEU A 185 -16.27 4.08 0.54
N GLU A 186 -16.81 4.35 1.72
CA GLU A 186 -16.75 3.46 2.88
C GLU A 186 -17.37 2.08 2.59
N ALA A 187 -18.51 2.07 1.90
CA ALA A 187 -19.20 0.84 1.54
C ALA A 187 -18.54 0.08 0.37
N GLY A 188 -17.99 0.81 -0.62
CA GLY A 188 -17.47 0.22 -1.85
C GLY A 188 -16.00 -0.18 -1.78
N ILE A 189 -15.12 0.79 -1.50
CA ILE A 189 -13.65 0.62 -1.60
C ILE A 189 -12.91 0.78 -0.27
N GLY A 190 -13.62 1.10 0.81
CA GLY A 190 -13.06 1.31 2.14
C GLY A 190 -12.11 0.17 2.56
N PRO A 191 -12.54 -1.10 2.55
CA PRO A 191 -11.68 -2.22 2.93
C PRO A 191 -10.43 -2.39 2.06
N GLN A 192 -10.52 -2.06 0.77
CA GLN A 192 -9.39 -2.11 -0.16
C GLN A 192 -8.39 -0.99 0.18
N LEU A 193 -8.87 0.21 0.47
CA LEU A 193 -8.04 1.34 0.91
C LEU A 193 -7.41 1.09 2.28
N GLU A 194 -8.15 0.51 3.24
CA GLU A 194 -7.62 0.14 4.55
C GLU A 194 -6.41 -0.80 4.41
N ARG A 195 -6.50 -1.81 3.53
CA ARG A 195 -5.40 -2.74 3.25
C ARG A 195 -4.25 -2.08 2.49
N ALA A 196 -4.54 -1.39 1.38
CA ALA A 196 -3.50 -0.78 0.54
C ALA A 196 -2.69 0.29 1.31
N ILE A 197 -3.37 1.20 2.01
CA ILE A 197 -2.73 2.26 2.77
C ILE A 197 -2.09 1.71 4.05
N GLY A 198 -2.67 0.68 4.65
CA GLY A 198 -2.10 -0.03 5.81
C GLY A 198 -0.75 -0.67 5.49
N ALA A 199 -0.63 -1.25 4.30
CA ALA A 199 0.62 -1.81 3.79
C ALA A 199 1.73 -0.77 3.57
N MET A 200 1.41 0.53 3.55
CA MET A 200 2.37 1.61 3.31
C MET A 200 2.94 2.19 4.61
N ASN A 201 4.20 2.62 4.57
CA ASN A 201 4.80 3.46 5.60
C ASN A 201 4.31 4.91 5.50
N ARG A 202 4.76 5.76 6.43
CA ARG A 202 4.38 7.17 6.51
C ARG A 202 4.61 7.93 5.18
N ARG A 203 5.71 7.67 4.47
CA ARG A 203 6.03 8.33 3.21
C ARG A 203 5.04 7.94 2.11
N GLY A 204 4.82 6.65 1.89
CA GLY A 204 3.85 6.18 0.89
C GLY A 204 2.44 6.72 1.16
N ARG A 205 2.03 6.73 2.43
CA ARG A 205 0.75 7.33 2.87
C ARG A 205 0.65 8.83 2.53
N GLN A 206 1.72 9.59 2.71
CA GLN A 206 1.74 11.01 2.36
C GLN A 206 1.64 11.22 0.84
N GLU A 207 2.35 10.42 0.04
CA GLU A 207 2.32 10.49 -1.42
C GLU A 207 0.92 10.18 -1.97
N VAL A 208 0.28 9.11 -1.49
CA VAL A 208 -1.10 8.76 -1.86
C VAL A 208 -2.08 9.88 -1.49
N ARG A 209 -2.00 10.40 -0.26
CA ARG A 209 -2.89 11.49 0.18
C ARG A 209 -2.71 12.75 -0.66
N ALA A 210 -1.47 13.10 -1.01
CA ALA A 210 -1.17 14.23 -1.88
C ALA A 210 -1.72 14.02 -3.30
N CYS A 211 -1.65 12.79 -3.82
CA CYS A 211 -2.23 12.43 -5.12
C CYS A 211 -3.76 12.55 -5.13
N PHE A 212 -4.44 12.06 -4.08
CA PHE A 212 -5.89 12.22 -3.92
C PHE A 212 -6.35 13.68 -3.90
N GLY A 213 -5.51 14.61 -3.43
CA GLY A 213 -5.82 16.05 -3.47
C GLY A 213 -5.79 16.65 -4.88
N LYS A 214 -5.28 15.92 -5.87
CA LYS A 214 -5.05 16.39 -7.25
C LYS A 214 -5.91 15.66 -8.29
N LEU A 215 -6.85 14.82 -7.87
CA LEU A 215 -7.74 14.11 -8.80
C LEU A 215 -8.47 15.10 -9.72
N ALA A 216 -8.74 14.68 -10.95
CA ALA A 216 -9.46 15.50 -11.92
C ALA A 216 -10.95 15.59 -11.55
N CYS A 217 -11.60 16.68 -11.97
CA CYS A 217 -13.06 16.77 -11.90
C CYS A 217 -13.69 15.99 -13.06
N GLY A 218 -14.79 15.28 -12.78
CA GLY A 218 -15.42 14.40 -13.75
C GLY A 218 -14.64 13.10 -14.01
N GLY A 219 -15.35 12.12 -14.57
CA GLY A 219 -14.84 10.76 -14.79
C GLY A 219 -15.05 9.83 -13.60
N ASP A 220 -14.65 8.57 -13.76
CA ASP A 220 -14.77 7.57 -12.70
C ASP A 220 -13.65 7.78 -11.65
N LEU A 221 -14.04 7.80 -10.37
CA LEU A 221 -13.10 7.93 -9.26
C LEU A 221 -12.24 6.68 -9.08
N GLY A 222 -12.77 5.49 -9.40
CA GLY A 222 -12.06 4.22 -9.22
C GLY A 222 -10.70 4.19 -9.91
N PRO A 223 -10.62 4.39 -11.24
CA PRO A 223 -9.36 4.43 -11.98
C PRO A 223 -8.39 5.50 -11.51
N GLN A 224 -8.89 6.69 -11.12
CA GLN A 224 -8.02 7.76 -10.64
C GLN A 224 -7.41 7.43 -9.26
N ILE A 225 -8.18 6.79 -8.38
CA ILE A 225 -7.69 6.28 -7.10
C ILE A 225 -6.63 5.20 -7.34
N SER A 226 -6.88 4.25 -8.25
CA SER A 226 -5.89 3.22 -8.63
C SER A 226 -4.60 3.85 -9.15
N ALA A 227 -4.68 4.84 -10.03
CA ALA A 227 -3.51 5.55 -10.56
C ALA A 227 -2.67 6.27 -9.48
N CYS A 228 -3.30 6.66 -8.37
CA CYS A 228 -2.57 7.20 -7.21
C CYS A 228 -1.91 6.13 -6.34
N LEU A 229 -2.48 4.92 -6.29
CA LEU A 229 -1.98 3.83 -5.47
C LEU A 229 -0.88 3.04 -6.18
N GLU A 230 -1.04 2.75 -7.47
CA GLU A 230 -0.15 1.88 -8.27
C GLU A 230 1.35 2.21 -8.11
N PRO A 231 1.82 3.46 -8.26
CA PRO A 231 3.24 3.75 -8.14
C PRO A 231 3.80 3.45 -6.75
N VAL A 232 3.01 3.67 -5.69
CA VAL A 232 3.41 3.41 -4.31
C VAL A 232 3.37 1.91 -4.00
N MET A 233 2.41 1.21 -4.61
CA MET A 233 2.26 -0.24 -4.51
C MET A 233 3.43 -0.98 -5.18
N ASP A 234 3.90 -0.51 -6.32
CA ASP A 234 5.06 -1.06 -7.03
C ASP A 234 6.35 -0.90 -6.22
N ASP A 235 6.46 0.18 -5.44
CA ASP A 235 7.63 0.49 -4.60
C ASP A 235 7.54 -0.10 -3.17
N LEU A 236 6.58 -0.99 -2.88
CA LEU A 236 6.47 -1.63 -1.56
C LEU A 236 7.67 -2.51 -1.23
N LEU A 237 8.21 -3.23 -2.21
CA LEU A 237 9.32 -4.15 -2.02
C LEU A 237 10.48 -3.74 -2.91
N TRP A 238 11.69 -3.71 -2.33
CA TRP A 238 12.89 -3.51 -3.13
C TRP A 238 13.26 -4.81 -3.82
N LEU A 239 13.42 -4.78 -5.14
CA LEU A 239 13.94 -5.89 -5.94
C LEU A 239 15.15 -5.42 -6.75
N PRO A 240 16.18 -6.27 -6.93
CA PRO A 240 17.29 -5.94 -7.82
C PRO A 240 16.79 -5.85 -9.27
N GLY A 241 17.11 -4.74 -9.94
CA GLY A 241 16.86 -4.55 -11.38
C GLY A 241 17.89 -5.25 -12.28
#